data_AF-A0A094IHP2-F1
#
_entry.id   AF-A0A094IHP2-F1
#
_cell.length_a   1.000
_cell.length_b   1.000
_cell.length_c   1.000
_cell.angle_alpha   90.00
_cell.angle_beta   90.00
_cell.angle_gamma   90.00
#
_symmetry.space_group_name_H-M   'P 1'
#
loop_
_entity.id
_entity.type
_entity.pdbx_description
1 polymer ?
#
loop_
_entity_poly.entity_id
_entity_poly.type
_entity_poly.pdbx_seq_one_letter_code
_entity_poly.pdbx_strand_id
1 'polypeptide(L)'
;MDMQDRLRGLLLRHGPSLVVGEFITKQRVHLDLNSILEETFRRIDLGPRETVCRQGAYVSLEVEFLLRQGARFDRESCDVDKLLEDTYRYIELGPLEFKRQSGSCFSPEVNLLLEQGAFFEDVPCGLSRLVEGTTEYLQQSDHRDNFLFRQARHNIFHGGWDNFLRKVCKSLLKSVDSETLCHIVEQISRQQKQIKIYTTPFNNYGMQWPVATYKVNSNDLLIDASITELRGRSNTVTIRVHEREIKALGPLLQARSPYFKKLINDKSEKRSLKIKGSYKTIQFVVLYAQSELDVVDWDDFKPCDSRDTTEKTLDQLVNILHAASEFEMADLFGAVQKHIVIHGKRFIYPKNAQEIKDIAKEVNALFLERYCDAFITTNLRTFTLFQSLPTELRMNIWRQTASQPRLVATPWLGQASNVSIARILRVCRESNTEVQQFWGRPNLNGINLKFDIIWLDADYLSLSVSSKDARYCTTHAPSPESEWEHKISPIINHYSGLKVLYLTAKILSDSDEFDYCRRFTNRLPTTLAEARNWIEESAHQRLQKKLPDGCNLPRIMLIDETEISRLAD
;
A
#
# COMPACT_ATOMS: atom_id res chain seq x y z
N MET A 1 43.44 -37.80 -12.21
CA MET A 1 43.42 -36.33 -12.08
C MET A 1 41.96 -35.97 -11.97
N ASP A 2 41.56 -35.41 -10.84
CA ASP A 2 40.17 -35.04 -10.56
C ASP A 2 39.68 -34.06 -11.64
N MET A 3 38.40 -34.19 -12.03
CA MET A 3 37.78 -33.32 -13.03
C MET A 3 37.69 -31.88 -12.51
N GLN A 4 37.60 -31.70 -11.19
CA GLN A 4 37.72 -30.38 -10.56
C GLN A 4 39.12 -29.81 -10.73
N ASP A 5 40.18 -30.58 -10.47
CA ASP A 5 41.57 -30.11 -10.63
C ASP A 5 41.91 -29.72 -12.07
N ARG A 6 41.32 -30.42 -13.05
CA ARG A 6 41.42 -30.05 -14.45
C ARG A 6 40.76 -28.70 -14.73
N LEU A 7 39.57 -28.45 -14.20
CA LEU A 7 38.91 -27.15 -14.33
C LEU A 7 39.71 -26.05 -13.62
N ARG A 8 40.23 -26.30 -12.42
CA ARG A 8 41.12 -25.36 -11.69
C ARG A 8 42.34 -25.00 -12.53
N GLY A 9 43.02 -26.00 -13.09
CA GLY A 9 44.17 -25.78 -13.97
C GLY A 9 43.83 -25.00 -15.24
N LEU A 10 42.65 -25.21 -15.82
CA LEU A 10 42.17 -24.48 -16.99
C LEU A 10 41.83 -23.02 -16.66
N LEU A 11 41.16 -22.75 -15.54
CA LEU A 11 40.89 -21.40 -15.04
C LEU A 11 42.19 -20.63 -14.79
N LEU A 12 43.18 -21.27 -14.14
CA LEU A 12 44.49 -20.67 -13.88
C LEU A 12 45.28 -20.38 -15.16
N ARG A 13 45.22 -21.26 -16.16
CA ARG A 13 46.03 -21.15 -17.39
C ARG A 13 45.41 -20.25 -18.46
N HIS A 14 44.10 -20.29 -18.60
CA HIS A 14 43.38 -19.62 -19.69
C HIS A 14 42.49 -18.48 -19.22
N GLY A 15 42.25 -18.34 -17.91
CA GLY A 15 41.29 -17.38 -17.37
C GLY A 15 39.84 -17.68 -17.82
N PRO A 16 38.90 -16.76 -17.52
CA PRO A 16 37.52 -16.86 -17.96
C PRO A 16 37.44 -16.74 -19.49
N SER A 17 37.30 -17.87 -20.19
CA SER A 17 37.41 -17.95 -21.65
C SER A 17 36.48 -19.01 -22.23
N LEU A 18 36.30 -18.97 -23.56
CA LEU A 18 35.48 -19.93 -24.29
C LEU A 18 35.91 -21.38 -24.03
N VAL A 19 37.23 -21.63 -23.98
CA VAL A 19 37.82 -22.95 -23.74
C VAL A 19 37.37 -23.52 -22.39
N VAL A 20 37.34 -22.68 -21.36
CA VAL A 20 36.89 -23.07 -20.02
C VAL A 20 35.38 -23.30 -19.99
N GLY A 21 34.60 -22.44 -20.67
CA GLY A 21 33.14 -22.57 -20.76
C GLY A 21 32.70 -23.84 -21.48
N GLU A 22 33.37 -24.19 -22.58
CA GLU A 22 33.14 -25.44 -23.30
C GLU A 22 33.48 -26.66 -22.45
N PHE A 23 34.55 -26.60 -21.66
CA PHE A 23 34.90 -27.68 -20.73
C PHE A 23 33.82 -27.85 -19.66
N ILE A 24 33.36 -26.76 -19.05
CA ILE A 24 32.27 -26.77 -18.06
C ILE A 24 31.00 -27.37 -18.66
N THR A 25 30.64 -26.96 -19.88
CA THR A 25 29.45 -27.45 -20.58
C THR A 25 29.53 -28.95 -20.83
N LYS A 26 30.69 -29.44 -21.32
CA LYS A 26 30.91 -30.87 -21.61
C LYS A 26 30.93 -31.73 -20.36
N GLN A 27 31.36 -31.19 -19.21
CA GLN A 27 31.59 -31.95 -17.98
C GLN A 27 30.63 -31.61 -16.85
N ARG A 28 29.50 -30.95 -17.16
CA ARG A 28 28.59 -30.37 -16.19
C ARG A 28 28.15 -31.32 -15.07
N VAL A 29 27.87 -32.59 -15.40
CA VAL A 29 27.38 -33.61 -14.46
C VAL A 29 28.48 -34.10 -13.50
N HIS A 30 29.76 -33.88 -13.85
CA HIS A 30 30.92 -34.33 -13.08
C HIS A 30 31.64 -33.18 -12.35
N LEU A 31 31.09 -31.97 -12.42
CA LEU A 31 31.69 -30.78 -11.83
C LEU A 31 30.79 -30.25 -10.71
N ASP A 32 31.36 -30.13 -9.52
CA ASP A 32 30.80 -29.29 -8.47
C ASP A 32 31.31 -27.86 -8.68
N LEU A 33 30.55 -27.13 -9.50
CA LEU A 33 30.88 -25.73 -9.79
C LEU A 33 30.63 -24.81 -8.60
N ASN A 34 29.80 -25.21 -7.63
CA ASN A 34 29.53 -24.43 -6.43
C ASN A 34 30.75 -24.47 -5.50
N SER A 35 31.35 -25.65 -5.31
CA SER A 35 32.61 -25.79 -4.56
C SER A 35 33.76 -25.00 -5.18
N ILE A 36 33.89 -25.03 -6.51
CA ILE A 36 34.93 -24.27 -7.23
C ILE A 36 34.67 -22.75 -7.13
N LEU A 37 33.41 -22.32 -7.16
CA LEU A 37 33.03 -20.93 -6.95
C LEU A 37 33.41 -20.46 -5.54
N GLU A 38 33.06 -21.22 -4.49
CA GLU A 38 33.42 -20.91 -3.10
C GLU A 38 34.93 -20.79 -2.90
N GLU A 39 35.70 -21.75 -3.41
CA GLU A 39 37.17 -21.75 -3.31
C GLU A 39 37.78 -20.55 -4.05
N THR A 40 37.29 -20.28 -5.26
CA THR A 40 37.74 -19.14 -6.07
C THR A 40 37.45 -17.83 -5.34
N PHE A 41 36.28 -17.70 -4.74
CA PHE A 41 35.87 -16.53 -3.97
C PHE A 41 36.75 -16.33 -2.73
N ARG A 42 36.95 -17.36 -1.90
CA ARG A 42 37.84 -17.28 -0.71
C ARG A 42 39.27 -16.90 -1.06
N ARG A 43 39.81 -17.35 -2.19
CA ARG A 43 41.18 -17.04 -2.61
C ARG A 43 41.38 -15.56 -2.93
N ILE A 44 40.35 -14.91 -3.49
CA ILE A 44 40.38 -13.47 -3.79
C ILE A 44 40.32 -12.67 -2.50
N ASP A 45 39.49 -13.12 -1.56
CA ASP A 45 39.24 -12.41 -0.31
C ASP A 45 40.39 -12.54 0.69
N LEU A 46 41.06 -13.69 0.76
CA LEU A 46 42.15 -13.97 1.72
C LEU A 46 43.57 -13.67 1.19
N GLY A 47 43.70 -13.03 0.01
CA GLY A 47 44.98 -12.73 -0.65
C GLY A 47 45.26 -11.23 -0.90
N PRO A 48 46.48 -10.82 -1.33
CA PRO A 48 46.83 -9.42 -1.58
C PRO A 48 46.07 -8.81 -2.77
N ARG A 49 45.28 -7.75 -2.50
CA ARG A 49 44.34 -7.12 -3.44
C ARG A 49 44.94 -6.42 -4.66
N GLU A 50 46.24 -6.09 -4.65
CA GLU A 50 46.86 -5.23 -5.67
C GLU A 50 46.89 -5.84 -7.08
N THR A 51 46.59 -7.14 -7.24
CA THR A 51 46.75 -7.86 -8.51
C THR A 51 45.45 -8.24 -9.23
N VAL A 52 44.27 -8.15 -8.61
CA VAL A 52 43.08 -8.89 -9.10
C VAL A 52 41.93 -8.00 -9.59
N CYS A 53 41.75 -6.78 -9.07
CA CYS A 53 40.61 -5.93 -9.44
C CYS A 53 41.04 -4.70 -10.26
N ARG A 54 40.82 -4.73 -11.59
CA ARG A 54 40.91 -3.50 -12.41
C ARG A 54 39.78 -2.53 -12.04
N GLN A 55 40.04 -1.23 -12.19
CA GLN A 55 39.08 -0.15 -11.94
C GLN A 55 37.71 -0.47 -12.55
N GLY A 56 36.71 -0.74 -11.70
CA GLY A 56 35.30 -0.89 -12.08
C GLY A 56 34.71 -2.30 -12.07
N ALA A 57 35.50 -3.37 -11.86
CA ALA A 57 34.97 -4.73 -11.71
C ALA A 57 34.70 -5.06 -10.22
N TYR A 58 33.52 -5.62 -9.94
CA TYR A 58 32.92 -5.75 -8.59
C TYR A 58 33.30 -7.03 -7.85
N VAL A 59 33.66 -8.08 -8.58
CA VAL A 59 34.32 -9.31 -8.09
C VAL A 59 35.31 -9.74 -9.17
N SER A 60 36.15 -10.75 -8.94
CA SER A 60 37.06 -11.20 -9.99
C SER A 60 36.29 -11.72 -11.20
N LEU A 61 36.91 -11.62 -12.38
CA LEU A 61 36.32 -12.11 -13.63
C LEU A 61 36.06 -13.63 -13.58
N GLU A 62 36.83 -14.38 -12.79
CA GLU A 62 36.58 -15.80 -12.58
C GLU A 62 35.28 -16.06 -11.81
N VAL A 63 34.99 -15.29 -10.76
CA VAL A 63 33.74 -15.42 -9.98
C VAL A 63 32.54 -15.08 -10.86
N GLU A 64 32.58 -13.94 -11.57
CA GLU A 64 31.50 -13.54 -12.47
C GLU A 64 31.28 -14.57 -13.59
N PHE A 65 32.37 -15.10 -14.15
CA PHE A 65 32.31 -16.14 -15.17
C PHE A 65 31.66 -17.42 -14.65
N LEU A 66 32.06 -17.92 -13.47
CA LEU A 66 31.49 -19.12 -12.87
C LEU A 66 29.99 -18.95 -12.59
N LEU A 67 29.57 -17.79 -12.07
CA LEU A 67 28.15 -17.46 -11.88
C LEU A 67 27.38 -17.49 -13.20
N ARG A 68 27.93 -16.92 -14.28
CA ARG A 68 27.32 -16.96 -15.62
C ARG A 68 27.25 -18.37 -16.21
N GLN A 69 28.21 -19.22 -15.87
CA GLN A 69 28.16 -20.64 -16.23
C GLN A 69 27.13 -21.39 -15.38
N GLY A 70 26.47 -20.77 -14.41
CA GLY A 70 25.42 -21.37 -13.59
C GLY A 70 25.93 -22.04 -12.32
N ALA A 71 27.13 -21.70 -11.84
CA ALA A 71 27.50 -21.92 -10.45
C ALA A 71 26.67 -20.99 -9.55
N ARG A 72 26.37 -21.41 -8.33
CA ARG A 72 25.65 -20.59 -7.35
C ARG A 72 26.20 -20.84 -5.95
N PHE A 73 26.06 -19.84 -5.09
CA PHE A 73 26.19 -20.05 -3.65
C PHE A 73 24.90 -20.71 -3.17
N ASP A 74 24.90 -22.04 -3.10
CA ASP A 74 23.76 -22.84 -2.66
C ASP A 74 23.94 -23.24 -1.19
N ARG A 75 22.94 -22.99 -0.35
CA ARG A 75 22.94 -23.29 1.09
C ARG A 75 23.14 -24.78 1.39
N GLU A 76 22.79 -25.67 0.45
CA GLU A 76 22.97 -27.13 0.65
C GLU A 76 24.43 -27.59 0.41
N SER A 77 25.16 -26.91 -0.46
CA SER A 77 26.53 -27.29 -0.86
C SER A 77 27.63 -26.35 -0.32
N CYS A 78 27.26 -25.13 0.05
CA CYS A 78 28.13 -24.04 0.48
C CYS A 78 27.48 -23.37 1.69
N ASP A 79 28.22 -23.25 2.79
CA ASP A 79 27.78 -22.47 3.95
C ASP A 79 27.98 -20.97 3.61
N VAL A 80 27.04 -20.42 2.84
CA VAL A 80 27.08 -19.05 2.33
C VAL A 80 27.08 -18.05 3.49
N ASP A 81 26.43 -18.38 4.61
CA ASP A 81 26.37 -17.54 5.80
C ASP A 81 27.73 -17.55 6.54
N LYS A 82 28.43 -18.68 6.58
CA LYS A 82 29.83 -18.73 7.03
C LYS A 82 30.75 -17.95 6.12
N LEU A 83 30.56 -18.05 4.80
CA LEU A 83 31.35 -17.29 3.84
C LEU A 83 31.14 -15.78 4.02
N LEU A 84 29.89 -15.36 4.27
CA LEU A 84 29.54 -13.98 4.62
C LEU A 84 30.27 -13.53 5.90
N GLU A 85 30.26 -14.36 6.94
CA GLU A 85 30.95 -14.06 8.20
C GLU A 85 32.46 -13.88 8.00
N ASP A 86 33.11 -14.82 7.31
CA ASP A 86 34.55 -14.80 7.07
C ASP A 86 34.95 -13.59 6.22
N THR A 87 34.24 -13.35 5.11
CA THR A 87 34.47 -12.21 4.21
C THR A 87 34.26 -10.89 4.95
N TYR A 88 33.18 -10.76 5.73
CA TYR A 88 32.93 -9.54 6.51
C TYR A 88 34.05 -9.27 7.54
N ARG A 89 34.49 -10.29 8.28
CA ARG A 89 35.57 -10.12 9.27
C ARG A 89 36.89 -9.73 8.64
N TYR A 90 37.23 -10.28 7.49
CA TYR A 90 38.52 -10.05 6.87
C TYR A 90 38.57 -8.75 6.05
N ILE A 91 37.45 -8.37 5.43
CA ILE A 91 37.38 -7.20 4.54
C ILE A 91 36.87 -5.95 5.26
N GLU A 92 35.80 -6.06 6.06
CA GLU A 92 35.22 -4.89 6.73
C GLU A 92 35.90 -4.58 8.05
N LEU A 93 36.19 -5.62 8.84
CA LEU A 93 36.80 -5.47 10.18
C LEU A 93 38.31 -5.76 10.19
N GLY A 94 38.85 -6.23 9.06
CA GLY A 94 40.24 -6.66 8.95
C GLY A 94 41.19 -5.53 8.52
N PRO A 95 42.49 -5.85 8.36
CA PRO A 95 43.53 -4.87 8.03
C PRO A 95 43.50 -4.40 6.56
N LEU A 96 42.60 -4.92 5.74
CA LEU A 96 42.53 -4.59 4.31
C LEU A 96 41.68 -3.34 4.07
N GLU A 97 42.34 -2.22 3.75
CA GLU A 97 41.64 -1.05 3.23
C GLU A 97 41.02 -1.33 1.85
N PHE A 98 39.83 -0.80 1.59
CA PHE A 98 39.09 -1.13 0.36
C PHE A 98 38.32 0.03 -0.26
N LYS A 99 38.10 -0.09 -1.57
CA LYS A 99 37.31 0.88 -2.35
C LYS A 99 35.83 0.53 -2.28
N ARG A 100 35.09 1.26 -1.46
CA ARG A 100 33.61 1.21 -1.41
C ARG A 100 33.02 1.72 -2.72
N GLN A 101 31.98 1.05 -3.23
CA GLN A 101 31.14 1.63 -4.28
C GLN A 101 30.53 2.93 -3.79
N SER A 102 30.42 3.93 -4.68
CA SER A 102 29.66 5.15 -4.38
C SER A 102 28.23 4.77 -3.99
N GLY A 103 27.89 5.01 -2.72
CA GLY A 103 26.59 4.68 -2.14
C GLY A 103 26.54 3.40 -1.31
N SER A 104 27.45 2.43 -1.50
CA SER A 104 27.42 1.16 -0.74
C SER A 104 27.96 1.28 0.68
N CYS A 105 27.28 0.58 1.60
CA CYS A 105 27.65 0.47 3.01
C CYS A 105 28.76 -0.57 3.24
N PHE A 106 28.72 -1.71 2.53
CA PHE A 106 29.78 -2.72 2.56
C PHE A 106 30.51 -2.82 1.22
N SER A 107 31.57 -3.61 1.26
CA SER A 107 32.35 -4.08 0.14
C SER A 107 31.48 -4.83 -0.88
N PRO A 108 31.84 -4.75 -2.18
CA PRO A 108 31.15 -5.48 -3.24
C PRO A 108 31.01 -6.98 -2.97
N GLU A 109 31.98 -7.59 -2.31
CA GLU A 109 32.04 -9.01 -1.97
C GLU A 109 30.95 -9.38 -0.95
N VAL A 110 30.82 -8.59 0.12
CA VAL A 110 29.72 -8.74 1.09
C VAL A 110 28.37 -8.50 0.42
N ASN A 111 28.25 -7.46 -0.42
CA ASN A 111 27.01 -7.21 -1.16
C ASN A 111 26.63 -8.39 -2.06
N LEU A 112 27.60 -8.98 -2.77
CA LEU A 112 27.34 -10.12 -3.63
C LEU A 112 26.79 -11.30 -2.83
N LEU A 113 27.39 -11.64 -1.69
CA LEU A 113 26.90 -12.74 -0.86
C LEU A 113 25.47 -12.49 -0.37
N LEU A 114 25.14 -11.26 0.00
CA LEU A 114 23.78 -10.87 0.38
C LEU A 114 22.80 -10.98 -0.79
N GLU A 115 23.16 -10.52 -1.99
CA GLU A 115 22.36 -10.68 -3.21
C GLU A 115 22.14 -12.16 -3.58
N GLN A 116 23.07 -13.03 -3.18
CA GLN A 116 22.99 -14.48 -3.38
C GLN A 116 22.20 -15.19 -2.27
N GLY A 117 21.65 -14.45 -1.29
CA GLY A 117 20.74 -14.98 -0.27
C GLY A 117 21.40 -15.33 1.07
N ALA A 118 22.58 -14.79 1.36
CA ALA A 118 23.18 -14.83 2.69
C ALA A 118 22.50 -13.83 3.64
N PHE A 119 22.47 -14.16 4.93
CA PHE A 119 21.85 -13.34 5.96
C PHE A 119 22.77 -13.24 7.19
N PHE A 120 22.99 -12.02 7.69
CA PHE A 120 23.79 -11.83 8.91
C PHE A 120 23.16 -12.49 10.14
N GLU A 121 21.86 -12.73 10.11
CA GLU A 121 21.12 -13.46 11.15
C GLU A 121 21.52 -14.94 11.24
N ASP A 122 21.93 -15.52 10.11
CA ASP A 122 22.18 -16.96 9.96
C ASP A 122 23.68 -17.31 10.14
N VAL A 123 24.54 -16.32 10.42
CA VAL A 123 25.99 -16.51 10.52
C VAL A 123 26.41 -17.43 11.70
N PRO A 124 27.41 -18.32 11.52
CA PRO A 124 27.77 -19.35 12.50
C PRO A 124 28.18 -18.85 13.89
N CYS A 125 28.99 -17.79 13.99
CA CYS A 125 29.38 -17.27 15.32
C CYS A 125 28.34 -16.33 15.93
N GLY A 126 27.21 -16.13 15.24
CA GLY A 126 26.07 -15.36 15.70
C GLY A 126 26.20 -13.85 15.45
N LEU A 127 25.06 -13.27 15.08
CA LEU A 127 24.88 -11.85 14.82
C LEU A 127 25.44 -10.93 15.93
N SER A 128 25.26 -11.29 17.20
CA SER A 128 25.67 -10.46 18.34
C SER A 128 27.18 -10.19 18.36
N ARG A 129 28.01 -11.21 18.08
CA ARG A 129 29.48 -11.06 18.07
C ARG A 129 29.95 -10.14 16.96
N LEU A 130 29.34 -10.25 15.77
CA LEU A 130 29.65 -9.37 14.66
C LEU A 130 29.24 -7.92 14.96
N VAL A 131 28.08 -7.72 15.61
CA VAL A 131 27.63 -6.40 16.04
C VAL A 131 28.63 -5.77 17.00
N GLU A 132 29.06 -6.52 18.03
CA GLU A 132 30.05 -6.06 19.00
C GLU A 132 31.37 -5.70 18.33
N GLY A 133 31.97 -6.63 17.57
CA GLY A 133 33.25 -6.38 16.90
C GLY A 133 33.21 -5.22 15.90
N THR A 134 32.10 -5.07 15.18
CA THR A 134 31.90 -3.91 14.27
C THR A 134 31.77 -2.61 15.03
N THR A 135 31.03 -2.63 16.14
CA THR A 135 30.83 -1.44 16.98
C THR A 135 32.16 -1.00 17.57
N GLU A 136 32.94 -1.92 18.12
CA GLU A 136 34.27 -1.65 18.69
C GLU A 136 35.24 -1.10 17.64
N TYR A 137 35.34 -1.76 16.48
CA TYR A 137 36.16 -1.30 15.36
C TYR A 137 35.79 0.13 14.95
N LEU A 138 34.50 0.39 14.71
CA LEU A 138 34.04 1.71 14.27
C LEU A 138 34.26 2.77 15.35
N GLN A 139 34.06 2.45 16.63
CA GLN A 139 34.33 3.37 17.75
C GLN A 139 35.80 3.76 17.86
N GLN A 140 36.72 2.87 17.50
CA GLN A 140 38.16 3.12 17.51
C GLN A 140 38.65 3.78 16.21
N SER A 141 37.81 3.84 15.17
CA SER A 141 38.15 4.42 13.87
C SER A 141 37.73 5.89 13.74
N ASP A 142 38.48 6.67 12.97
CA ASP A 142 38.08 8.02 12.53
C ASP A 142 36.90 8.02 11.54
N HIS A 143 36.36 6.84 11.21
CA HIS A 143 35.31 6.67 10.21
C HIS A 143 33.91 6.47 10.78
N ARG A 144 33.74 6.45 12.11
CA ARG A 144 32.46 6.26 12.79
C ARG A 144 31.36 7.19 12.28
N ASP A 145 31.61 8.50 12.31
CA ASP A 145 30.60 9.50 11.99
C ASP A 145 30.29 9.49 10.48
N ASN A 146 31.31 9.28 9.66
CA ASN A 146 31.16 9.07 8.21
C ASN A 146 30.32 7.83 7.91
N PHE A 147 30.50 6.74 8.64
CA PHE A 147 29.67 5.54 8.53
C PHE A 147 28.19 5.88 8.82
N LEU A 148 27.90 6.54 9.94
CA LEU A 148 26.52 6.93 10.30
C LEU A 148 25.91 7.90 9.28
N PHE A 149 26.65 8.90 8.80
CA PHE A 149 26.17 9.84 7.78
C PHE A 149 25.95 9.15 6.43
N ARG A 150 26.74 8.13 6.08
CA ARG A 150 26.47 7.31 4.89
C ARG A 150 25.18 6.51 5.03
N GLN A 151 24.93 5.90 6.21
CA GLN A 151 23.66 5.21 6.47
C GLN A 151 22.49 6.19 6.35
N ALA A 152 22.62 7.38 6.95
CA ALA A 152 21.62 8.44 6.83
C ALA A 152 21.38 8.83 5.37
N ARG A 153 22.44 8.96 4.54
CA ARG A 153 22.36 9.48 3.16
C ARG A 153 21.88 8.47 2.11
N HIS A 154 22.36 7.23 2.13
CA HIS A 154 22.26 6.35 0.97
C HIS A 154 21.18 5.28 1.06
N ASN A 155 20.64 4.99 2.25
CA ASN A 155 19.55 4.02 2.46
C ASN A 155 19.70 2.77 1.58
N ILE A 156 20.89 2.19 1.53
CA ILE A 156 21.06 0.89 0.88
C ILE A 156 20.70 -0.11 1.95
N PHE A 157 19.47 -0.63 1.89
CA PHE A 157 19.03 -1.71 2.77
C PHE A 157 18.70 -2.92 1.91
N HIS A 158 19.66 -3.85 1.81
CA HIS A 158 19.35 -5.22 1.44
C HIS A 158 18.70 -5.90 2.65
N GLY A 159 17.68 -6.75 2.45
CA GLY A 159 17.00 -7.41 3.57
C GLY A 159 17.95 -8.22 4.46
N GLY A 160 18.96 -8.85 3.85
CA GLY A 160 19.93 -9.73 4.53
C GLY A 160 20.90 -9.07 5.51
N TRP A 161 20.86 -7.74 5.66
CA TRP A 161 21.72 -7.04 6.63
C TRP A 161 20.97 -6.06 7.54
N ASP A 162 19.65 -6.01 7.44
CA ASP A 162 18.86 -4.94 8.06
C ASP A 162 18.94 -5.00 9.59
N ASN A 163 18.80 -6.19 10.21
CA ASN A 163 18.92 -6.29 11.67
C ASN A 163 20.35 -6.06 12.14
N PHE A 164 21.35 -6.45 11.34
CA PHE A 164 22.76 -6.22 11.66
C PHE A 164 23.08 -4.72 11.74
N LEU A 165 22.83 -3.99 10.64
CA LEU A 165 23.07 -2.55 10.58
C LEU A 165 22.26 -1.81 11.64
N ARG A 166 21.01 -2.22 11.88
CA ARG A 166 20.16 -1.63 12.92
C ARG A 166 20.79 -1.74 14.30
N LYS A 167 21.32 -2.92 14.66
CA LYS A 167 21.97 -3.15 15.96
C LYS A 167 23.29 -2.37 16.07
N VAL A 168 24.13 -2.40 15.03
CA VAL A 168 25.39 -1.63 14.99
C VAL A 168 25.13 -0.14 15.14
N CYS A 169 24.22 0.43 14.33
CA CYS A 169 23.89 1.85 14.39
C CYS A 169 23.37 2.24 15.78
N LYS A 170 22.43 1.47 16.34
CA LYS A 170 21.88 1.73 17.69
C LYS A 170 22.98 1.74 18.77
N SER A 171 23.96 0.85 18.67
CA SER A 171 25.11 0.83 19.59
C SER A 171 26.04 2.02 19.37
N LEU A 172 26.34 2.39 18.12
CA LEU A 172 27.21 3.51 17.79
C LEU A 172 26.63 4.87 18.22
N LEU A 173 25.32 5.06 18.10
CA LEU A 173 24.64 6.32 18.45
C LEU A 173 24.84 6.72 19.93
N LYS A 174 25.09 5.76 20.83
CA LYS A 174 25.41 6.02 22.24
C LYS A 174 26.75 6.74 22.42
N SER A 175 27.66 6.59 21.47
CA SER A 175 29.05 7.07 21.55
C SER A 175 29.30 8.40 20.80
N VAL A 176 28.31 8.93 20.07
CA VAL A 176 28.43 10.19 19.32
C VAL A 176 27.89 11.37 20.13
N ASP A 177 28.35 12.58 19.81
CA ASP A 177 27.86 13.81 20.44
C ASP A 177 26.46 14.22 19.95
N SER A 178 25.85 15.21 20.61
CA SER A 178 24.49 15.65 20.28
C SER A 178 24.42 16.36 18.93
N GLU A 179 25.51 16.97 18.48
CA GLU A 179 25.57 17.66 17.19
C GLU A 179 25.50 16.65 16.03
N THR A 180 26.23 15.55 16.14
CA THR A 180 26.20 14.42 15.20
C THR A 180 24.81 13.81 15.13
N LEU A 181 24.16 13.56 16.28
CA LEU A 181 22.79 13.05 16.31
C LEU A 181 21.81 14.02 15.65
N CYS A 182 21.90 15.32 15.96
CA CYS A 182 21.10 16.35 15.32
C CYS A 182 21.31 16.35 13.80
N HIS A 183 22.54 16.18 13.33
CA HIS A 183 22.85 16.15 11.90
C HIS A 183 22.26 14.91 11.20
N ILE A 184 22.28 13.74 11.84
CA ILE A 184 21.64 12.52 11.32
C ILE A 184 20.14 12.73 11.15
N VAL A 185 19.47 13.23 12.19
CA VAL A 185 18.03 13.53 12.17
C VAL A 185 17.70 14.57 11.09
N GLU A 186 18.50 15.63 10.99
CA GLU A 186 18.35 16.69 9.98
C GLU A 186 18.49 16.14 8.56
N GLN A 187 19.52 15.31 8.31
CA GLN A 187 19.75 14.70 7.01
C GLN A 187 18.60 13.77 6.59
N ILE A 188 18.15 12.89 7.48
CA ILE A 188 17.05 11.95 7.18
C ILE A 188 15.73 12.70 7.02
N SER A 189 15.45 13.71 7.86
CA SER A 189 14.20 14.51 7.78
C SER A 189 14.07 15.25 6.45
N ARG A 190 15.20 15.67 5.84
CA ARG A 190 15.23 16.35 4.54
C ARG A 190 15.04 15.40 3.35
N GLN A 191 15.19 14.10 3.53
CA GLN A 191 14.96 13.13 2.46
C GLN A 191 13.46 13.01 2.20
N GLN A 192 12.94 13.87 1.32
CA GLN A 192 11.57 13.79 0.87
C GLN A 192 11.34 12.46 0.13
N LYS A 193 10.36 11.68 0.62
CA LYS A 193 9.93 10.43 -0.02
C LYS A 193 9.50 10.76 -1.46
N GLN A 194 10.00 10.01 -2.45
CA GLN A 194 9.49 10.15 -3.81
C GLN A 194 8.05 9.65 -3.86
N ILE A 195 7.11 10.58 -4.08
CA ILE A 195 5.70 10.27 -4.32
C ILE A 195 5.49 10.24 -5.82
N LYS A 196 4.97 9.13 -6.33
CA LYS A 196 4.51 9.02 -7.71
C LYS A 196 2.99 9.01 -7.72
N ILE A 197 2.41 10.04 -8.34
CA ILE A 197 0.98 10.17 -8.54
C ILE A 197 0.68 9.62 -9.92
N TYR A 198 -0.09 8.54 -9.97
CA TYR A 198 -0.59 7.96 -11.20
C TYR A 198 -2.03 8.40 -11.40
N THR A 199 -2.27 8.98 -12.56
CA THR A 199 -3.61 9.25 -13.08
C THR A 199 -3.91 8.19 -14.12
N THR A 200 -4.80 7.26 -13.82
CA THR A 200 -5.35 6.39 -14.87
C THR A 200 -6.29 7.23 -15.73
N PRO A 201 -6.12 7.25 -17.07
CA PRO A 201 -7.15 7.79 -17.95
C PRO A 201 -8.45 6.99 -17.77
N PHE A 202 -9.57 7.67 -17.99
CA PHE A 202 -10.94 7.20 -17.76
C PHE A 202 -11.16 5.70 -18.04
N ASN A 203 -11.68 4.99 -17.03
CA ASN A 203 -12.54 3.83 -17.23
C ASN A 203 -13.98 4.31 -17.02
N ASN A 204 -14.93 3.75 -17.79
CA ASN A 204 -16.34 4.15 -17.99
C ASN A 204 -17.24 4.28 -16.73
N TYR A 205 -16.71 4.36 -15.51
CA TYR A 205 -17.46 4.19 -14.27
C TYR A 205 -17.63 5.47 -13.41
N GLY A 206 -17.07 6.63 -13.74
CA GLY A 206 -17.34 7.92 -13.05
C GLY A 206 -16.15 8.56 -12.31
N MET A 207 -16.36 9.29 -11.20
CA MET A 207 -15.28 10.02 -10.52
C MET A 207 -14.13 9.11 -10.06
N GLN A 208 -12.90 9.49 -10.41
CA GLN A 208 -11.68 8.78 -10.09
C GLN A 208 -10.78 9.64 -9.21
N TRP A 209 -10.43 9.15 -8.02
CA TRP A 209 -9.37 9.76 -7.24
C TRP A 209 -8.01 9.31 -7.80
N PRO A 210 -7.02 10.23 -7.91
CA PRO A 210 -5.69 9.84 -8.34
C PRO A 210 -5.11 8.75 -7.42
N VAL A 211 -4.35 7.82 -8.00
CA VAL A 211 -3.66 6.79 -7.23
C VAL A 211 -2.29 7.33 -6.86
N ALA A 212 -2.05 7.54 -5.57
CA ALA A 212 -0.73 7.91 -5.06
C ALA A 212 0.00 6.67 -4.56
N THR A 213 1.22 6.46 -5.07
CA THR A 213 2.13 5.43 -4.56
C THR A 213 3.31 6.07 -3.85
N TYR A 214 3.73 5.42 -2.77
CA TYR A 214 4.78 5.90 -1.88
C TYR A 214 5.92 4.90 -1.86
N LYS A 215 7.14 5.35 -2.15
CA LYS A 215 8.32 4.57 -1.78
C LYS A 215 8.60 4.83 -0.31
N VAL A 216 8.36 3.83 0.55
CA VAL A 216 8.73 3.90 1.97
C VAL A 216 10.25 3.75 2.05
N ASN A 217 10.92 4.74 2.65
CA ASN A 217 12.32 4.62 3.01
C ASN A 217 12.41 3.84 4.32
N SER A 218 13.34 2.89 4.44
CA SER A 218 13.59 2.09 5.65
C SER A 218 14.36 2.85 6.75
N ASN A 219 14.74 4.11 6.49
CA ASN A 219 15.50 4.97 7.40
C ASN A 219 14.77 5.42 8.68
N ASP A 220 13.47 5.11 8.81
CA ASP A 220 12.67 5.47 10.00
C ASP A 220 13.34 4.91 11.28
N LEU A 221 14.02 3.75 11.20
CA LEU A 221 14.74 3.15 12.34
C LEU A 221 15.96 3.95 12.84
N LEU A 222 16.77 4.53 11.95
CA LEU A 222 17.99 5.25 12.34
C LEU A 222 17.64 6.61 12.96
N ILE A 223 16.63 7.27 12.41
CA ILE A 223 16.14 8.54 12.95
C ILE A 223 15.47 8.35 14.32
N ASP A 224 14.67 7.30 14.50
CA ASP A 224 13.99 7.00 15.76
C ASP A 224 14.99 6.60 16.87
N ALA A 225 16.01 5.81 16.54
CA ALA A 225 17.12 5.54 17.45
C ALA A 225 17.88 6.81 17.83
N SER A 226 18.12 7.71 16.87
CA SER A 226 18.82 8.99 17.13
C SER A 226 18.00 9.91 18.03
N ILE A 227 16.68 9.97 17.85
CA ILE A 227 15.75 10.72 18.73
C ILE A 227 15.76 10.15 20.14
N THR A 228 15.71 8.82 20.26
CA THR A 228 15.75 8.14 21.55
C THR A 228 17.01 8.52 22.33
N GLU A 229 18.17 8.49 21.68
CA GLU A 229 19.45 8.88 22.30
C GLU A 229 19.51 10.39 22.62
N LEU A 230 18.98 11.26 21.76
CA LEU A 230 18.86 12.71 22.04
C LEU A 230 17.92 13.00 23.21
N ARG A 231 16.83 12.23 23.37
CA ARG A 231 15.86 12.37 24.46
C ARG A 231 16.51 12.11 25.83
N GLY A 232 17.49 11.21 25.88
CA GLY A 232 18.30 10.95 27.08
C GLY A 232 19.22 12.11 27.49
N ARG A 233 19.40 13.13 26.64
CA ARG A 233 20.33 14.25 26.87
C ARG A 233 19.56 15.50 27.28
N SER A 234 19.58 15.80 28.58
CA SER A 234 18.77 16.85 29.20
C SER A 234 19.17 18.27 28.80
N ASN A 235 18.47 18.86 27.84
CA ASN A 235 18.45 20.31 27.61
C ASN A 235 17.05 20.79 27.22
N THR A 236 16.32 21.35 28.20
CA THR A 236 14.93 21.78 28.02
C THR A 236 14.82 23.26 27.69
N VAL A 237 13.91 23.58 26.78
CA VAL A 237 13.51 24.94 26.40
C VAL A 237 12.01 25.09 26.63
N THR A 238 11.58 26.31 26.96
CA THR A 238 10.17 26.64 27.13
C THR A 238 9.69 27.41 25.91
N ILE A 239 8.64 26.94 25.26
CA ILE A 239 7.96 27.63 24.16
C ILE A 239 6.72 28.34 24.72
N ARG A 240 6.54 29.62 24.40
CA ARG A 240 5.39 30.44 24.82
C ARG A 240 4.52 30.77 23.61
N VAL A 241 3.24 30.40 23.68
CA VAL A 241 2.21 30.65 22.66
C VAL A 241 0.97 31.19 23.35
N HIS A 242 0.53 32.41 23.01
CA HIS A 242 -0.64 33.05 23.62
C HIS A 242 -0.66 32.93 25.16
N GLU A 243 0.46 33.26 25.80
CA GLU A 243 0.71 33.17 27.26
C GLU A 243 0.72 31.76 27.88
N ARG A 244 0.49 30.71 27.08
CA ARG A 244 0.65 29.32 27.54
C ARG A 244 2.06 28.81 27.27
N GLU A 245 2.54 27.95 28.16
CA GLU A 245 3.89 27.37 28.09
C GLU A 245 3.85 25.91 27.61
N ILE A 246 4.82 25.54 26.79
CA ILE A 246 5.07 24.18 26.30
C ILE A 246 6.54 23.87 26.58
N LYS A 247 6.81 22.80 27.33
CA LYS A 247 8.19 22.34 27.55
C LYS A 247 8.61 21.44 26.39
N ALA A 248 9.83 21.64 25.90
CA ALA A 248 10.39 20.87 24.80
C ALA A 248 11.88 20.63 25.00
N LEU A 249 12.41 19.61 24.33
CA LEU A 249 13.84 19.35 24.30
C LEU A 249 14.48 20.16 23.17
N GLY A 250 15.36 21.09 23.54
CA GLY A 250 16.05 21.98 22.61
C GLY A 250 16.73 21.21 21.46
N PRO A 251 17.58 20.21 21.75
CA PRO A 251 18.28 19.44 20.71
C PRO A 251 17.32 18.79 19.69
N LEU A 252 16.20 18.23 20.12
CA LEU A 252 15.22 17.60 19.22
C LEU A 252 14.54 18.63 18.31
N LEU A 253 14.21 19.81 18.84
CA LEU A 253 13.69 20.91 18.01
C LEU A 253 14.73 21.37 16.99
N GLN A 254 15.98 21.57 17.40
CA GLN A 254 17.06 21.99 16.50
C GLN A 254 17.36 20.95 15.41
N ALA A 255 17.26 19.66 15.75
CA ALA A 255 17.49 18.55 14.85
C ALA A 255 16.43 18.44 13.74
N ARG A 256 15.16 18.69 14.09
CA ARG A 256 14.02 18.57 13.17
C ARG A 256 13.71 19.87 12.40
N SER A 257 14.17 21.01 12.90
CA SER A 257 13.80 22.32 12.38
C SER A 257 15.00 23.27 12.35
N PRO A 258 15.46 23.67 11.15
CA PRO A 258 16.44 24.74 11.00
C PRO A 258 15.95 26.08 11.58
N TYR A 259 14.64 26.35 11.56
CA TYR A 259 14.05 27.51 12.21
C TYR A 259 14.33 27.52 13.72
N PHE A 260 14.05 26.41 14.42
CA PHE A 260 14.34 26.30 15.85
C PHE A 260 15.84 26.30 16.15
N LYS A 261 16.66 25.73 15.25
CA LYS A 261 18.13 25.79 15.33
C LYS A 261 18.64 27.23 15.37
N LYS A 262 18.22 28.07 14.42
CA LYS A 262 18.54 29.51 14.38
C LYS A 262 18.01 30.20 15.64
N LEU A 263 16.73 30.01 15.94
CA LEU A 263 16.05 30.70 17.04
C LEU A 263 16.67 30.44 18.42
N ILE A 264 17.11 29.21 18.68
CA ILE A 264 17.74 28.82 19.95
C ILE A 264 19.20 29.32 20.03
N ASN A 265 19.91 29.35 18.90
CA ASN A 265 21.31 29.80 18.86
C ASN A 265 21.45 31.33 18.90
N ASP A 266 20.50 32.07 18.32
CA ASP A 266 20.55 33.54 18.21
C ASP A 266 20.16 34.28 19.50
N LYS A 267 19.43 33.64 20.43
CA LYS A 267 18.94 34.28 21.65
C LYS A 267 19.85 34.03 22.87
N SER A 268 20.36 35.10 23.45
CA SER A 268 21.01 35.10 24.78
C SER A 268 20.05 34.68 25.91
N GLU A 269 18.74 34.80 25.71
CA GLU A 269 17.69 34.21 26.56
C GLU A 269 17.43 32.73 26.19
N LYS A 270 18.41 31.87 26.49
CA LYS A 270 18.46 30.45 26.06
C LYS A 270 17.29 29.54 26.50
N ARG A 271 16.26 30.04 27.21
CA ARG A 271 15.25 29.20 27.88
C ARG A 271 13.79 29.49 27.57
N SER A 272 13.44 30.62 26.94
CA SER A 272 12.04 30.94 26.61
C SER A 272 11.86 31.51 25.19
N LEU A 273 11.11 30.79 24.34
CA LEU A 273 10.90 31.10 22.93
C LEU A 273 9.46 31.54 22.71
N LYS A 274 9.22 32.80 22.33
CA LYS A 274 7.87 33.27 21.96
C LYS A 274 7.57 32.92 20.49
N ILE A 275 6.45 32.23 20.25
CA ILE A 275 6.00 31.79 18.92
C ILE A 275 4.56 32.25 18.68
N LYS A 276 4.25 32.66 17.44
CA LYS A 276 2.89 33.04 17.01
C LYS A 276 2.12 31.81 16.49
N GLY A 277 0.78 31.87 16.52
CA GLY A 277 -0.09 30.81 15.97
C GLY A 277 -0.92 30.07 17.03
N SER A 278 -1.76 29.14 16.55
CA SER A 278 -2.68 28.37 17.41
C SER A 278 -1.93 27.48 18.40
N TYR A 279 -2.28 27.55 19.69
CA TYR A 279 -1.68 26.70 20.72
C TYR A 279 -1.75 25.21 20.36
N LYS A 280 -2.90 24.74 19.84
CA LYS A 280 -3.09 23.33 19.47
C LYS A 280 -2.13 22.90 18.35
N THR A 281 -1.96 23.74 17.33
CA THR A 281 -1.05 23.45 16.20
C THR A 281 0.39 23.44 16.66
N ILE A 282 0.83 24.43 17.44
CA ILE A 282 2.21 24.49 17.95
C ILE A 282 2.48 23.34 18.90
N GLN A 283 1.52 22.97 19.75
CA GLN A 283 1.64 21.81 20.63
C GLN A 283 1.85 20.53 19.82
N PHE A 284 1.09 20.31 18.76
CA PHE A 284 1.27 19.15 17.88
C PHE A 284 2.66 19.14 17.22
N VAL A 285 3.11 20.28 16.67
CA VAL A 285 4.45 20.43 16.06
C VAL A 285 5.55 20.08 17.06
N VAL A 286 5.43 20.58 18.29
CA VAL A 286 6.42 20.37 19.36
C VAL A 286 6.41 18.92 19.86
N LEU A 287 5.24 18.28 19.92
CA LEU A 287 5.12 16.86 20.24
C LEU A 287 5.74 16.01 19.12
N TYR A 288 5.40 16.30 17.86
CA TYR A 288 5.97 15.62 16.69
C TYR A 288 7.50 15.70 16.67
N ALA A 289 8.08 16.88 16.93
CA ALA A 289 9.53 17.04 16.99
C ALA A 289 10.20 16.17 18.06
N GLN A 290 9.46 15.82 19.12
CA GLN A 290 9.95 15.01 20.23
C GLN A 290 9.64 13.52 20.08
N SER A 291 8.76 13.15 19.16
CA SER A 291 8.32 11.77 18.93
C SER A 291 9.19 11.05 17.90
N GLU A 292 9.27 9.73 18.08
CA GLU A 292 9.69 8.81 17.02
C GLU A 292 8.62 8.81 15.92
N LEU A 293 9.03 8.64 14.66
CA LEU A 293 8.15 8.76 13.49
C LEU A 293 7.05 7.69 13.46
N ASP A 294 7.36 6.50 13.95
CA ASP A 294 6.47 5.35 14.07
C ASP A 294 5.44 5.49 15.21
N VAL A 295 5.73 6.31 16.22
CA VAL A 295 4.86 6.57 17.39
C VAL A 295 3.88 7.73 17.15
N VAL A 296 4.02 8.49 16.06
CA VAL A 296 3.09 9.60 15.78
C VAL A 296 1.70 9.05 15.47
N ASP A 297 0.76 9.33 16.37
CA ASP A 297 -0.64 8.94 16.20
C ASP A 297 -1.33 9.86 15.17
N TRP A 298 -1.74 9.26 14.06
CA TRP A 298 -2.51 9.91 12.99
C TRP A 298 -4.00 9.57 13.04
N ASP A 299 -4.45 8.76 14.00
CA ASP A 299 -5.83 8.26 14.07
C ASP A 299 -6.83 9.39 14.32
N ASP A 300 -6.49 10.34 15.19
CA ASP A 300 -7.26 11.57 15.42
C ASP A 300 -7.42 12.43 14.15
N PHE A 301 -6.52 12.25 13.18
CA PHE A 301 -6.53 12.95 11.91
C PHE A 301 -7.15 12.12 10.77
N LYS A 302 -7.73 10.95 11.05
CA LYS A 302 -8.43 10.17 10.03
C LYS A 302 -9.81 10.76 9.73
N PRO A 303 -10.24 10.74 8.46
CA PRO A 303 -11.59 11.16 8.12
C PRO A 303 -12.61 10.13 8.65
N CYS A 304 -13.70 10.61 9.24
CA CYS A 304 -14.79 9.77 9.75
C CYS A 304 -16.04 9.90 8.87
N ASP A 305 -17.14 9.24 9.24
CA ASP A 305 -18.37 9.27 8.45
C ASP A 305 -19.13 10.61 8.58
N SER A 306 -18.79 11.42 9.60
CA SER A 306 -19.29 12.78 9.75
C SER A 306 -18.53 13.75 8.84
N ARG A 307 -19.27 14.49 8.03
CA ARG A 307 -18.68 15.46 7.10
C ARG A 307 -18.08 16.67 7.80
N ASP A 308 -18.81 17.28 8.72
CA ASP A 308 -18.37 18.47 9.45
C ASP A 308 -17.10 18.18 10.26
N THR A 309 -17.02 16.98 10.85
CA THR A 309 -15.83 16.54 11.57
C THR A 309 -14.66 16.35 10.61
N THR A 310 -14.89 15.72 9.45
CA THR A 310 -13.86 15.53 8.42
C THR A 310 -13.32 16.85 7.88
N GLU A 311 -14.18 17.85 7.66
CA GLU A 311 -13.76 19.20 7.23
C GLU A 311 -12.92 19.90 8.31
N LYS A 312 -13.35 19.86 9.58
CA LYS A 312 -12.55 20.39 10.70
C LYS A 312 -11.20 19.69 10.86
N THR A 313 -11.14 18.38 10.62
CA THR A 313 -9.89 17.62 10.64
C THR A 313 -8.97 18.04 9.50
N LEU A 314 -9.53 18.27 8.30
CA LEU A 314 -8.77 18.79 7.17
C LEU A 314 -8.20 20.18 7.46
N ASP A 315 -8.99 21.08 8.05
CA ASP A 315 -8.53 22.42 8.44
C ASP A 315 -7.38 22.34 9.45
N GLN A 316 -7.44 21.40 10.40
CA GLN A 316 -6.34 21.17 11.34
C GLN A 316 -5.08 20.68 10.63
N LEU A 317 -5.20 19.74 9.69
CA LEU A 317 -4.08 19.27 8.87
C LEU A 317 -3.48 20.40 8.03
N VAL A 318 -4.31 21.25 7.43
CA VAL A 318 -3.86 22.45 6.68
C VAL A 318 -3.10 23.40 7.60
N ASN A 319 -3.61 23.68 8.80
CA ASN A 319 -2.90 24.52 9.78
C ASN A 319 -1.55 23.91 10.19
N ILE A 320 -1.46 22.59 10.38
CA ILE A 320 -0.20 21.90 10.66
C ILE A 320 0.74 21.98 9.45
N LEU A 321 0.21 21.88 8.22
CA LEU A 321 1.00 22.00 6.99
C LEU A 321 1.65 23.39 6.87
N HIS A 322 0.89 24.46 7.12
CA HIS A 322 1.43 25.83 7.17
C HIS A 322 2.50 25.96 8.26
N ALA A 323 2.24 25.46 9.47
CA ALA A 323 3.21 25.53 10.57
C ALA A 323 4.49 24.73 10.26
N ALA A 324 4.37 23.56 9.64
CA ALA A 324 5.52 22.76 9.23
C ALA A 324 6.37 23.47 8.16
N SER A 325 5.72 24.19 7.24
CA SER A 325 6.40 25.05 6.28
C SER A 325 7.11 26.22 6.97
N GLU A 326 6.43 26.93 7.86
CA GLU A 326 6.97 28.09 8.60
C GLU A 326 8.18 27.69 9.46
N PHE A 327 8.10 26.54 10.15
CA PHE A 327 9.17 26.04 10.99
C PHE A 327 10.21 25.21 10.24
N GLU A 328 10.19 25.19 8.91
CA GLU A 328 11.15 24.48 8.08
C GLU A 328 11.26 22.96 8.43
N MET A 329 10.16 22.33 8.87
CA MET A 329 10.10 20.90 9.25
C MET A 329 9.70 20.02 8.07
N ALA A 330 10.70 19.68 7.24
CA ALA A 330 10.49 19.01 5.94
C ALA A 330 9.79 17.64 6.05
N ASP A 331 10.08 16.88 7.10
CA ASP A 331 9.52 15.56 7.36
C ASP A 331 8.05 15.64 7.81
N LEU A 332 7.71 16.54 8.75
CA LEU A 332 6.33 16.80 9.15
C LEU A 332 5.52 17.32 7.96
N PHE A 333 6.09 18.25 7.20
CA PHE A 333 5.49 18.79 5.98
C PHE A 333 5.17 17.70 4.95
N GLY A 334 6.10 16.75 4.77
CA GLY A 334 5.90 15.57 3.92
C GLY A 334 4.87 14.59 4.47
N ALA A 335 4.87 14.35 5.79
CA ALA A 335 3.95 13.44 6.46
C ALA A 335 2.49 13.92 6.37
N VAL A 336 2.24 15.21 6.60
CA VAL A 336 0.90 15.82 6.49
C VAL A 336 0.39 15.76 5.06
N GLN A 337 1.21 16.13 4.07
CA GLN A 337 0.84 16.00 2.65
C GLN A 337 0.47 14.56 2.32
N LYS A 338 1.30 13.60 2.71
CA LYS A 338 1.06 12.17 2.50
C LYS A 338 -0.25 11.74 3.15
N HIS A 339 -0.53 12.15 4.38
CA HIS A 339 -1.74 11.79 5.10
C HIS A 339 -3.00 12.30 4.39
N ILE A 340 -3.00 13.57 3.98
CA ILE A 340 -4.11 14.17 3.21
C ILE A 340 -4.33 13.40 1.90
N VAL A 341 -3.25 13.05 1.19
CA VAL A 341 -3.32 12.35 -0.10
C VAL A 341 -3.80 10.90 0.06
N ILE A 342 -3.30 10.14 1.06
CA ILE A 342 -3.77 8.78 1.37
C ILE A 342 -5.29 8.76 1.60
N HIS A 343 -5.77 9.76 2.33
CA HIS A 343 -7.18 9.92 2.65
C HIS A 343 -7.93 10.83 1.66
N GLY A 344 -7.33 11.11 0.50
CA GLY A 344 -7.83 12.08 -0.48
C GLY A 344 -9.26 11.80 -0.94
N LYS A 345 -9.68 10.52 -0.98
CA LYS A 345 -11.07 10.12 -1.29
C LYS A 345 -12.13 10.72 -0.35
N ARG A 346 -11.76 11.01 0.89
CA ARG A 346 -12.66 11.57 1.90
C ARG A 346 -12.42 13.08 2.10
N PHE A 347 -11.16 13.52 2.04
CA PHE A 347 -10.80 14.93 2.23
C PHE A 347 -10.99 15.81 0.99
N ILE A 348 -10.71 15.29 -0.20
CA ILE A 348 -10.72 16.07 -1.45
C ILE A 348 -11.96 15.76 -2.26
N TYR A 349 -12.72 16.81 -2.57
CA TYR A 349 -13.99 16.74 -3.26
C TYR A 349 -14.22 18.02 -4.08
N PRO A 350 -15.22 18.04 -4.98
CA PRO A 350 -15.38 19.13 -5.95
C PRO A 350 -15.37 20.55 -5.40
N LYS A 351 -16.01 20.80 -4.25
CA LYS A 351 -16.14 22.17 -3.72
C LYS A 351 -14.85 22.68 -3.07
N ASN A 352 -14.00 21.81 -2.53
CA ASN A 352 -12.75 22.23 -1.87
C ASN A 352 -11.49 21.94 -2.68
N ALA A 353 -11.57 21.14 -3.76
CA ALA A 353 -10.36 20.70 -4.47
C ALA A 353 -9.51 21.86 -5.00
N GLN A 354 -10.16 22.94 -5.47
CA GLN A 354 -9.46 24.14 -5.94
C GLN A 354 -8.84 24.92 -4.77
N GLU A 355 -9.58 25.12 -3.68
CA GLU A 355 -9.07 25.77 -2.47
C GLU A 355 -7.85 25.04 -1.90
N ILE A 356 -7.93 23.71 -1.75
CA ILE A 356 -6.81 22.90 -1.25
C ILE A 356 -5.63 22.92 -2.23
N LYS A 357 -5.88 22.98 -3.55
CA LYS A 357 -4.82 23.15 -4.55
C LYS A 357 -4.12 24.50 -4.37
N ASP A 358 -4.87 25.57 -4.17
CA ASP A 358 -4.33 26.92 -4.02
C ASP A 358 -3.52 27.05 -2.73
N ILE A 359 -4.02 26.50 -1.62
CA ILE A 359 -3.29 26.37 -0.35
C ILE A 359 -2.01 25.56 -0.55
N ALA A 360 -2.10 24.39 -1.20
CA ALA A 360 -0.93 23.55 -1.46
C ALA A 360 0.12 24.27 -2.29
N LYS A 361 -0.31 25.06 -3.28
CA LYS A 361 0.58 25.89 -4.10
C LYS A 361 1.24 27.01 -3.28
N GLU A 362 0.49 27.66 -2.39
CA GLU A 362 0.99 28.72 -1.50
C GLU A 362 2.15 28.22 -0.62
N VAL A 363 1.99 27.05 0.00
CA VAL A 363 3.03 26.47 0.88
C VAL A 363 4.04 25.60 0.13
N ASN A 364 4.00 25.57 -1.20
CA ASN A 364 4.85 24.72 -2.04
C ASN A 364 4.75 23.21 -1.70
N ALA A 365 3.56 22.75 -1.33
CA ALA A 365 3.20 21.35 -1.15
C ALA A 365 2.94 20.68 -2.50
N LEU A 366 4.00 20.55 -3.32
CA LEU A 366 3.95 20.09 -4.71
C LEU A 366 3.18 18.77 -4.90
N PHE A 367 3.25 17.85 -3.94
CA PHE A 367 2.56 16.56 -4.06
C PHE A 367 1.07 16.68 -3.86
N LEU A 368 0.64 17.45 -2.86
CA LEU A 368 -0.78 17.73 -2.64
C LEU A 368 -1.35 18.57 -3.78
N GLU A 369 -0.60 19.58 -4.26
CA GLU A 369 -0.98 20.38 -5.43
C GLU A 369 -1.21 19.49 -6.66
N ARG A 370 -0.24 18.63 -7.00
CA ARG A 370 -0.36 17.69 -8.13
C ARG A 370 -1.50 16.71 -7.95
N TYR A 371 -1.77 16.26 -6.73
CA TYR A 371 -2.89 15.37 -6.45
C TYR A 371 -4.23 16.08 -6.70
N CYS A 372 -4.40 17.29 -6.18
CA CYS A 372 -5.59 18.09 -6.41
C CYS A 372 -5.73 18.49 -7.88
N ASP A 373 -4.65 18.87 -8.57
CA ASP A 373 -4.65 19.17 -10.00
C ASP A 373 -5.05 17.97 -10.86
N ALA A 374 -4.51 16.79 -10.55
CA ALA A 374 -4.91 15.54 -11.15
C ALA A 374 -6.40 15.23 -10.91
N PHE A 375 -6.88 15.41 -9.68
CA PHE A 375 -8.30 15.23 -9.35
C PHE A 375 -9.18 16.21 -10.13
N ILE A 376 -8.84 17.49 -10.18
CA ILE A 376 -9.57 18.53 -10.90
C ILE A 376 -9.61 18.23 -12.39
N THR A 377 -8.46 17.90 -12.97
CA THR A 377 -8.34 17.58 -14.40
C THR A 377 -9.15 16.34 -14.77
N THR A 378 -9.14 15.31 -13.92
CA THR A 378 -9.81 14.04 -14.19
C THR A 378 -11.32 14.08 -13.89
N ASN A 379 -11.76 14.89 -12.93
CA ASN A 379 -13.15 14.87 -12.43
C ASN A 379 -13.90 16.16 -12.69
N LEU A 380 -13.31 17.33 -12.47
CA LEU A 380 -14.04 18.59 -12.58
C LEU A 380 -14.11 19.10 -14.02
N ARG A 381 -13.20 18.70 -14.91
CA ARG A 381 -13.31 19.05 -16.34
C ARG A 381 -14.26 18.14 -17.12
N THR A 382 -14.62 16.98 -16.56
CA THR A 382 -15.32 15.88 -17.25
C THR A 382 -16.65 15.49 -16.58
N PHE A 383 -16.75 15.56 -15.24
CA PHE A 383 -17.97 15.26 -14.46
C PHE A 383 -18.83 16.51 -14.19
N THR A 384 -18.41 17.67 -14.68
CA THR A 384 -19.08 18.96 -14.53
C THR A 384 -20.46 19.01 -15.19
N LEU A 385 -20.76 18.12 -16.14
CA LEU A 385 -22.00 18.21 -16.90
C LEU A 385 -23.24 18.09 -16.01
N PHE A 386 -23.36 17.07 -15.16
CA PHE A 386 -24.61 16.86 -14.41
C PHE A 386 -24.91 17.98 -13.41
N GLN A 387 -23.93 18.45 -12.64
CA GLN A 387 -24.13 19.57 -11.71
C GLN A 387 -24.41 20.90 -12.41
N SER A 388 -23.82 21.09 -13.59
CA SER A 388 -24.02 22.28 -14.40
C SER A 388 -25.38 22.33 -15.11
N LEU A 389 -26.10 21.20 -15.17
CA LEU A 389 -27.45 21.19 -15.74
C LEU A 389 -28.38 22.08 -14.90
N PRO A 390 -29.29 22.84 -15.54
CA PRO A 390 -30.43 23.46 -14.87
C PRO A 390 -31.15 22.48 -13.95
N THR A 391 -31.63 22.97 -12.81
CA THR A 391 -32.32 22.16 -11.79
C THR A 391 -33.49 21.38 -12.38
N GLU A 392 -34.22 21.97 -13.32
CA GLU A 392 -35.35 21.34 -14.01
C GLU A 392 -34.92 20.09 -14.79
N LEU A 393 -33.76 20.15 -15.47
CA LEU A 393 -33.22 19.01 -16.22
C LEU A 393 -32.72 17.92 -15.28
N ARG A 394 -32.03 18.29 -14.19
CA ARG A 394 -31.61 17.30 -13.17
C ARG A 394 -32.80 16.59 -12.54
N MET A 395 -33.84 17.35 -12.18
CA MET A 395 -35.09 16.82 -11.63
C MET A 395 -35.79 15.87 -12.60
N ASN A 396 -35.82 16.20 -13.90
CA ASN A 396 -36.38 15.31 -14.92
C ASN A 396 -35.58 14.01 -15.08
N ILE A 397 -34.24 14.10 -15.07
CA ILE A 397 -33.38 12.91 -15.10
C ILE A 397 -33.68 12.04 -13.87
N TRP A 398 -33.69 12.61 -12.66
CA TRP A 398 -34.01 11.84 -11.45
C TRP A 398 -35.39 11.20 -11.47
N ARG A 399 -36.39 11.91 -11.98
CA ARG A 399 -37.74 11.36 -12.15
C ARG A 399 -37.74 10.15 -13.08
N GLN A 400 -37.04 10.24 -14.22
CA GLN A 400 -36.92 9.12 -15.16
C GLN A 400 -36.16 7.95 -14.53
N THR A 401 -35.03 8.21 -13.89
CA THR A 401 -34.22 7.18 -13.23
C THR A 401 -34.98 6.49 -12.10
N ALA A 402 -35.78 7.22 -11.32
CA ALA A 402 -36.61 6.64 -10.25
C ALA A 402 -37.86 5.89 -10.78
N SER A 403 -38.26 6.12 -12.03
CA SER A 403 -39.44 5.49 -12.64
C SER A 403 -39.19 4.09 -13.17
N GLN A 404 -37.94 3.66 -13.27
CA GLN A 404 -37.56 2.37 -13.85
C GLN A 404 -36.92 1.47 -12.78
N PRO A 405 -37.35 0.20 -12.66
CA PRO A 405 -36.65 -0.76 -11.82
C PRO A 405 -35.28 -1.06 -12.43
N ARG A 406 -34.25 -1.15 -11.59
CA ARG A 406 -32.88 -1.43 -12.03
C ARG A 406 -32.42 -2.78 -11.50
N LEU A 407 -31.52 -3.41 -12.23
CA LEU A 407 -30.86 -4.63 -11.79
C LEU A 407 -29.60 -4.31 -10.97
N VAL A 408 -29.50 -4.84 -9.75
CA VAL A 408 -28.38 -4.60 -8.84
C VAL A 408 -27.78 -5.92 -8.36
N ALA A 409 -26.54 -6.23 -8.74
CA ALA A 409 -25.92 -7.51 -8.37
C ALA A 409 -25.39 -7.58 -6.92
N THR A 410 -25.49 -8.75 -6.29
CA THR A 410 -25.13 -8.99 -4.87
C THR A 410 -23.64 -8.92 -4.49
N PRO A 411 -22.65 -9.29 -5.34
CA PRO A 411 -21.23 -9.17 -4.97
C PRO A 411 -20.83 -7.73 -4.58
N TRP A 412 -21.66 -6.78 -4.99
CA TRP A 412 -21.48 -5.35 -4.86
C TRP A 412 -22.15 -4.73 -3.62
N LEU A 413 -22.92 -5.51 -2.85
CA LEU A 413 -23.58 -5.05 -1.63
C LEU A 413 -22.59 -4.91 -0.45
N GLY A 414 -21.52 -5.70 -0.43
CA GLY A 414 -20.41 -5.62 0.54
C GLY A 414 -19.21 -4.81 0.05
N GLN A 415 -18.94 -4.81 -1.25
CA GLN A 415 -17.98 -3.92 -1.90
C GLN A 415 -18.76 -2.92 -2.75
N ALA A 416 -19.11 -1.78 -2.14
CA ALA A 416 -19.88 -0.70 -2.75
C ALA A 416 -19.47 -0.45 -4.22
N SER A 417 -20.22 -1.05 -5.14
CA SER A 417 -19.97 -0.89 -6.55
C SER A 417 -20.60 0.37 -7.07
N ASN A 418 -19.86 1.02 -7.96
CA ASN A 418 -20.26 1.41 -9.33
C ASN A 418 -21.71 1.77 -9.68
N VAL A 419 -22.62 2.06 -8.76
CA VAL A 419 -23.89 2.69 -9.11
C VAL A 419 -23.60 4.17 -9.32
N SER A 420 -23.70 4.63 -10.58
CA SER A 420 -23.50 6.03 -10.99
C SER A 420 -24.25 7.02 -10.09
N ILE A 421 -25.39 6.62 -9.54
CA ILE A 421 -26.22 7.40 -8.62
C ILE A 421 -25.53 7.66 -7.29
N ALA A 422 -24.96 6.64 -6.65
CA ALA A 422 -24.20 6.81 -5.40
C ALA A 422 -23.10 7.86 -5.54
N ARG A 423 -22.47 7.88 -6.72
CA ARG A 423 -21.38 8.81 -7.07
C ARG A 423 -21.93 10.21 -7.29
N ILE A 424 -23.01 10.36 -8.05
CA ILE A 424 -23.65 11.66 -8.27
C ILE A 424 -24.16 12.24 -6.93
N LEU A 425 -24.79 11.44 -6.07
CA LEU A 425 -25.28 11.88 -4.76
C LEU A 425 -24.17 12.31 -3.79
N ARG A 426 -22.99 11.68 -3.88
CA ARG A 426 -21.80 12.11 -3.10
C ARG A 426 -21.23 13.44 -3.58
N VAL A 427 -21.41 13.74 -4.86
CA VAL A 427 -20.78 14.86 -5.55
C VAL A 427 -21.69 16.09 -5.54
N CYS A 428 -22.99 15.91 -5.81
CA CYS A 428 -24.02 16.96 -5.89
C CYS A 428 -24.95 16.89 -4.68
N ARG A 429 -24.76 17.81 -3.72
CA ARG A 429 -25.57 17.85 -2.48
C ARG A 429 -27.04 18.10 -2.81
N GLU A 430 -27.30 18.94 -3.79
CA GLU A 430 -28.63 19.33 -4.26
C GLU A 430 -29.38 18.10 -4.79
N SER A 431 -28.68 17.21 -5.50
CA SER A 431 -29.27 15.99 -6.04
C SER A 431 -29.72 14.97 -5.00
N ASN A 432 -29.21 15.05 -3.77
CA ASN A 432 -29.71 14.21 -2.69
C ASN A 432 -31.13 14.57 -2.28
N THR A 433 -31.46 15.85 -2.29
CA THR A 433 -32.82 16.32 -2.03
C THR A 433 -33.71 16.13 -3.28
N GLU A 434 -33.17 16.35 -4.47
CA GLU A 434 -33.87 16.14 -5.75
C GLU A 434 -34.31 14.67 -5.92
N VAL A 435 -33.40 13.71 -5.70
CA VAL A 435 -33.68 12.28 -5.85
C VAL A 435 -34.69 11.79 -4.81
N GLN A 436 -34.64 12.33 -3.58
CA GLN A 436 -35.52 11.91 -2.49
C GLN A 436 -36.99 12.21 -2.78
N GLN A 437 -37.28 13.22 -3.59
CA GLN A 437 -38.65 13.58 -3.97
C GLN A 437 -39.32 12.50 -4.82
N PHE A 438 -38.54 11.76 -5.62
CA PHE A 438 -39.06 10.72 -6.51
C PHE A 438 -38.82 9.32 -5.96
N TRP A 439 -37.70 9.12 -5.29
CA TRP A 439 -37.21 7.80 -4.90
C TRP A 439 -37.34 7.51 -3.41
N GLY A 440 -37.73 8.50 -2.58
CA GLY A 440 -37.64 8.40 -1.13
C GLY A 440 -36.18 8.42 -0.63
N ARG A 441 -35.95 8.10 0.66
CA ARG A 441 -34.57 8.00 1.20
C ARG A 441 -33.87 6.78 0.59
N PRO A 442 -32.81 6.95 -0.22
CA PRO A 442 -32.10 5.81 -0.79
C PRO A 442 -31.34 5.05 0.30
N ASN A 443 -31.46 3.72 0.31
CA ASN A 443 -30.72 2.83 1.20
C ASN A 443 -29.40 2.40 0.53
N LEU A 444 -28.46 1.84 1.31
CA LEU A 444 -27.26 1.14 0.83
C LEU A 444 -26.54 1.83 -0.36
N ASN A 445 -26.13 3.09 -0.18
CA ASN A 445 -25.43 3.86 -1.22
C ASN A 445 -26.21 4.01 -2.55
N GLY A 446 -27.51 4.34 -2.55
CA GLY A 446 -28.23 4.67 -3.79
C GLY A 446 -29.04 3.51 -4.40
N ILE A 447 -29.36 2.49 -3.59
CA ILE A 447 -30.24 1.37 -3.95
C ILE A 447 -31.58 1.57 -3.26
N ASN A 448 -32.68 1.44 -4.01
CA ASN A 448 -34.02 1.41 -3.45
C ASN A 448 -34.57 -0.02 -3.46
N LEU A 449 -34.43 -0.68 -2.31
CA LEU A 449 -34.87 -2.05 -2.07
C LEU A 449 -36.38 -2.29 -2.30
N LYS A 450 -37.20 -1.23 -2.35
CA LYS A 450 -38.63 -1.36 -2.64
C LYS A 450 -38.95 -1.50 -4.13
N PHE A 451 -38.03 -1.12 -5.02
CA PHE A 451 -38.27 -1.04 -6.47
C PHE A 451 -37.16 -1.69 -7.31
N ASP A 452 -35.90 -1.61 -6.87
CA ASP A 452 -34.77 -2.24 -7.56
C ASP A 452 -34.81 -3.77 -7.40
N ILE A 453 -34.34 -4.48 -8.43
CA ILE A 453 -34.26 -5.94 -8.48
C ILE A 453 -32.86 -6.36 -8.05
N ILE A 454 -32.75 -7.12 -6.97
CA ILE A 454 -31.46 -7.59 -6.47
C ILE A 454 -31.10 -8.92 -7.14
N TRP A 455 -30.00 -8.96 -7.87
CA TRP A 455 -29.47 -10.20 -8.46
C TRP A 455 -28.68 -10.97 -7.42
N LEU A 456 -29.27 -12.11 -7.01
CA LEU A 456 -28.77 -13.07 -6.05
C LEU A 456 -27.88 -14.08 -6.75
N ASP A 457 -26.57 -13.84 -6.68
CA ASP A 457 -25.60 -14.89 -6.91
C ASP A 457 -25.43 -15.73 -5.64
N ALA A 458 -25.88 -16.98 -5.72
CA ALA A 458 -25.93 -17.91 -4.60
C ALA A 458 -24.54 -18.27 -4.04
N ASP A 459 -23.47 -18.07 -4.83
CA ASP A 459 -22.11 -18.39 -4.43
C ASP A 459 -21.37 -17.20 -3.78
N TYR A 460 -21.94 -15.98 -3.82
CA TYR A 460 -21.28 -14.73 -3.38
C TYR A 460 -22.06 -13.90 -2.35
N LEU A 461 -23.14 -14.43 -1.78
CA LEU A 461 -23.95 -13.69 -0.81
C LEU A 461 -23.27 -13.58 0.56
N SER A 462 -22.73 -12.41 0.87
CA SER A 462 -22.40 -12.04 2.25
C SER A 462 -23.70 -11.75 3.01
N LEU A 463 -24.05 -12.61 3.99
CA LEU A 463 -25.19 -12.44 4.91
C LEU A 463 -25.15 -11.16 5.78
N SER A 464 -24.12 -10.32 5.62
CA SER A 464 -23.90 -9.09 6.40
C SER A 464 -24.84 -7.94 6.08
N VAL A 465 -25.56 -7.98 4.94
CA VAL A 465 -26.52 -6.93 4.58
C VAL A 465 -27.93 -7.34 5.00
N SER A 466 -28.30 -6.97 6.23
CA SER A 466 -29.68 -7.07 6.72
C SER A 466 -30.57 -6.09 5.93
N SER A 467 -31.19 -6.56 4.85
CA SER A 467 -32.14 -5.75 4.07
C SER A 467 -33.50 -6.44 3.96
N LYS A 468 -34.19 -6.56 5.10
CA LYS A 468 -35.58 -7.06 5.20
C LYS A 468 -36.59 -6.34 4.28
N ASP A 469 -36.19 -5.19 3.72
CA ASP A 469 -36.99 -4.33 2.86
C ASP A 469 -36.94 -4.67 1.37
N ALA A 470 -36.10 -5.62 0.93
CA ALA A 470 -36.01 -5.99 -0.48
C ALA A 470 -37.30 -6.69 -0.95
N ARG A 471 -37.88 -6.21 -2.06
CA ARG A 471 -39.16 -6.71 -2.60
C ARG A 471 -39.03 -7.55 -3.86
N TYR A 472 -37.97 -7.37 -4.62
CA TYR A 472 -37.75 -8.03 -5.91
C TYR A 472 -36.32 -8.55 -5.98
N CYS A 473 -36.17 -9.84 -6.27
CA CYS A 473 -34.88 -10.48 -6.44
C CYS A 473 -34.86 -11.32 -7.71
N THR A 474 -33.68 -11.60 -8.22
CA THR A 474 -33.48 -12.54 -9.31
C THR A 474 -32.34 -13.49 -9.04
N THR A 475 -32.38 -14.69 -9.60
CA THR A 475 -31.32 -15.69 -9.53
C THR A 475 -31.41 -16.59 -10.76
N HIS A 476 -30.33 -17.30 -11.09
CA HIS A 476 -30.35 -18.25 -12.19
C HIS A 476 -31.41 -19.33 -11.98
N ALA A 477 -32.08 -19.70 -13.07
CA ALA A 477 -33.03 -20.80 -13.09
C ALA A 477 -32.31 -22.10 -12.69
N PRO A 478 -32.91 -22.91 -11.81
CA PRO A 478 -32.29 -24.12 -11.30
C PRO A 478 -31.98 -25.12 -12.42
N SER A 479 -30.81 -25.75 -12.39
CA SER A 479 -30.61 -26.94 -13.23
C SER A 479 -31.42 -28.12 -12.66
N PRO A 480 -31.88 -29.07 -13.50
CA PRO A 480 -32.68 -30.22 -13.04
C PRO A 480 -32.02 -31.02 -11.91
N GLU A 481 -30.69 -31.15 -11.96
CA GLU A 481 -29.89 -31.92 -11.00
C GLU A 481 -29.37 -31.07 -9.82
N SER A 482 -29.65 -29.76 -9.79
CA SER A 482 -29.14 -28.89 -8.72
C SER A 482 -29.94 -28.99 -7.42
N GLU A 483 -29.25 -28.90 -6.29
CA GLU A 483 -29.80 -28.62 -4.96
C GLU A 483 -30.08 -27.11 -4.75
N TRP A 484 -30.60 -26.44 -5.78
CA TRP A 484 -30.80 -24.98 -5.78
C TRP A 484 -31.65 -24.49 -4.60
N GLU A 485 -32.66 -25.25 -4.19
CA GLU A 485 -33.50 -24.92 -3.04
C GLU A 485 -32.70 -24.80 -1.73
N HIS A 486 -31.61 -25.55 -1.57
CA HIS A 486 -30.74 -25.46 -0.39
C HIS A 486 -29.99 -24.13 -0.33
N LYS A 487 -29.62 -23.58 -1.48
CA LYS A 487 -28.95 -22.28 -1.57
C LYS A 487 -29.92 -21.11 -1.44
N ILE A 488 -31.13 -21.22 -2.00
CA ILE A 488 -32.11 -20.13 -2.04
C ILE A 488 -32.97 -20.02 -0.77
N SER A 489 -33.27 -21.12 -0.10
CA SER A 489 -34.15 -21.10 1.10
C SER A 489 -33.64 -20.19 2.22
N PRO A 490 -32.33 -20.19 2.60
CA PRO A 490 -31.80 -19.25 3.59
C PRO A 490 -31.96 -17.78 3.16
N ILE A 491 -31.89 -17.51 1.86
CA ILE A 491 -32.00 -16.17 1.30
C ILE A 491 -33.45 -15.68 1.41
N ILE A 492 -34.42 -16.49 1.00
CA ILE A 492 -35.85 -16.16 1.13
C ILE A 492 -36.20 -15.89 2.60
N ASN A 493 -35.67 -16.69 3.53
CA ASN A 493 -35.86 -16.48 4.97
C ASN A 493 -35.27 -15.16 5.48
N HIS A 494 -34.14 -14.73 4.92
CA HIS A 494 -33.50 -13.46 5.27
C HIS A 494 -34.28 -12.25 4.73
N TYR A 495 -34.90 -12.38 3.56
CA TYR A 495 -35.70 -11.33 2.90
C TYR A 495 -37.20 -11.48 3.15
N SER A 496 -37.64 -11.28 4.39
CA SER A 496 -39.05 -11.43 4.80
C SER A 496 -40.07 -10.56 4.03
N GLY A 497 -39.61 -9.50 3.34
CA GLY A 497 -40.43 -8.62 2.51
C GLY A 497 -40.49 -8.98 1.03
N LEU A 498 -39.87 -10.09 0.61
CA LEU A 498 -39.74 -10.48 -0.79
C LEU A 498 -41.11 -10.80 -1.40
N LYS A 499 -41.45 -10.11 -2.50
CA LYS A 499 -42.71 -10.31 -3.22
C LYS A 499 -42.54 -11.18 -4.46
N VAL A 500 -41.44 -11.00 -5.19
CA VAL A 500 -41.17 -11.73 -6.44
C VAL A 500 -39.73 -12.21 -6.49
N LEU A 501 -39.54 -13.46 -6.91
CA LEU A 501 -38.27 -14.07 -7.25
C LEU A 501 -38.25 -14.43 -8.73
N TYR A 502 -37.44 -13.72 -9.52
CA TYR A 502 -37.25 -13.98 -10.94
C TYR A 502 -36.20 -15.07 -11.17
N LEU A 503 -36.56 -16.12 -11.87
CA LEU A 503 -35.65 -17.18 -12.33
C LEU A 503 -35.14 -16.82 -13.73
N THR A 504 -33.83 -16.58 -13.85
CA THR A 504 -33.23 -16.19 -15.13
C THR A 504 -32.75 -17.40 -15.89
N ALA A 505 -33.25 -17.57 -17.10
CA ALA A 505 -32.78 -18.59 -18.02
C ALA A 505 -32.36 -17.94 -19.33
N LYS A 506 -31.27 -18.45 -19.92
CA LYS A 506 -30.84 -18.04 -21.25
C LYS A 506 -31.74 -18.73 -22.28
N ILE A 507 -32.83 -18.06 -22.63
CA ILE A 507 -33.84 -18.59 -23.54
C ILE A 507 -33.57 -17.99 -24.92
N LEU A 508 -33.01 -18.79 -25.83
CA LEU A 508 -32.68 -18.33 -27.18
C LEU A 508 -33.80 -18.65 -28.18
N SER A 509 -34.74 -19.53 -27.81
CA SER A 509 -35.89 -19.93 -28.62
C SER A 509 -37.00 -20.59 -27.77
N ASP A 510 -38.21 -20.66 -28.32
CA ASP A 510 -39.35 -21.38 -27.74
C ASP A 510 -39.04 -22.88 -27.49
N SER A 511 -38.21 -23.49 -28.35
CA SER A 511 -37.76 -24.87 -28.19
C SER A 511 -36.87 -25.08 -26.97
N ASP A 512 -36.11 -24.06 -26.55
CA ASP A 512 -35.24 -24.14 -25.38
C ASP A 512 -36.06 -24.12 -24.08
N GLU A 513 -37.13 -23.30 -24.01
CA GLU A 513 -38.07 -23.31 -22.88
C GLU A 513 -38.79 -24.66 -22.74
N PHE A 514 -39.21 -25.27 -23.86
CA PHE A 514 -39.85 -26.58 -23.85
C PHE A 514 -38.92 -27.69 -23.38
N ASP A 515 -37.68 -27.70 -23.87
CA ASP A 515 -36.69 -28.69 -23.45
C ASP A 515 -36.31 -28.51 -21.98
N TYR A 516 -36.14 -27.26 -21.52
CA TYR A 516 -35.90 -26.97 -20.11
C TYR A 516 -37.08 -27.42 -19.23
N CYS A 517 -38.32 -27.08 -19.60
CA CYS A 517 -39.52 -27.55 -18.90
C CYS A 517 -39.56 -29.09 -18.82
N ARG A 518 -39.27 -29.78 -19.93
CA ARG A 518 -39.23 -31.24 -19.98
C ARG A 518 -38.20 -31.80 -19.01
N ARG A 519 -36.97 -31.29 -19.02
CA ARG A 519 -35.90 -31.77 -18.14
C ARG A 519 -36.17 -31.45 -16.67
N PHE A 520 -36.76 -30.29 -16.40
CA PHE A 520 -36.98 -29.80 -15.04
C PHE A 520 -38.21 -30.42 -14.35
N THR A 521 -39.29 -30.65 -15.11
CA THR A 521 -40.58 -31.10 -14.58
C THR A 521 -40.95 -32.54 -14.99
N ASN A 522 -40.22 -33.14 -15.93
CA ASN A 522 -40.58 -34.38 -16.62
C ASN A 522 -41.92 -34.32 -17.37
N ARG A 523 -42.40 -33.13 -17.74
CA ARG A 523 -43.63 -32.91 -18.52
C ARG A 523 -43.32 -32.25 -19.85
N LEU A 524 -44.00 -32.67 -20.92
CA LEU A 524 -43.84 -32.09 -22.26
C LEU A 524 -44.94 -31.04 -22.50
N PRO A 525 -44.60 -29.74 -22.54
CA PRO A 525 -45.59 -28.67 -22.73
C PRO A 525 -46.04 -28.58 -24.20
N THR A 526 -47.26 -28.12 -24.43
CA THR A 526 -47.76 -27.83 -25.79
C THR A 526 -47.77 -26.35 -26.12
N THR A 527 -47.69 -25.49 -25.10
CA THR A 527 -47.60 -24.02 -25.24
C THR A 527 -46.55 -23.43 -24.30
N LEU A 528 -46.03 -22.24 -24.62
CA LEU A 528 -45.09 -21.50 -23.75
C LEU A 528 -45.70 -21.16 -22.39
N ALA A 529 -46.99 -20.81 -22.37
CA ALA A 529 -47.70 -20.51 -21.13
C ALA A 529 -47.74 -21.75 -20.20
N GLU A 530 -47.97 -22.94 -20.76
CA GLU A 530 -47.91 -24.20 -20.00
C GLU A 530 -46.50 -24.49 -19.49
N ALA A 531 -45.49 -24.34 -20.36
CA ALA A 531 -44.10 -24.56 -19.98
C ALA A 531 -43.68 -23.69 -18.79
N ARG A 532 -43.96 -22.38 -18.86
CA ARG A 532 -43.65 -21.41 -17.81
C ARG A 532 -44.40 -21.71 -16.52
N ASN A 533 -45.71 -21.96 -16.61
CA ASN A 533 -46.52 -22.30 -15.44
C ASN A 533 -46.00 -23.55 -14.73
N TRP A 534 -45.63 -24.59 -15.47
CA TRP A 534 -45.11 -25.82 -14.85
C TRP A 534 -43.71 -25.64 -14.24
N ILE A 535 -42.84 -24.84 -14.86
CA ILE A 535 -41.53 -24.50 -14.29
C ILE A 535 -41.71 -23.72 -12.98
N GLU A 536 -42.53 -22.67 -12.98
CA GLU A 536 -42.81 -21.83 -11.81
C GLU A 536 -43.46 -22.65 -10.68
N GLU A 537 -44.44 -23.49 -11.01
CA GLU A 537 -45.11 -24.39 -10.06
C GLU A 537 -44.13 -25.40 -9.47
N SER A 538 -43.29 -26.03 -10.30
CA SER A 538 -42.31 -27.01 -9.83
C SER A 538 -41.25 -26.38 -8.93
N ALA A 539 -40.74 -25.20 -9.28
CA ALA A 539 -39.82 -24.44 -8.44
C ALA A 539 -40.45 -24.07 -7.08
N HIS A 540 -41.72 -23.65 -7.10
CA HIS A 540 -42.48 -23.32 -5.89
C HIS A 540 -42.66 -24.55 -4.98
N GLN A 541 -43.04 -25.70 -5.55
CA GLN A 541 -43.18 -26.95 -4.81
C GLN A 541 -41.86 -27.43 -4.19
N ARG A 542 -40.75 -27.29 -4.93
CA ARG A 542 -39.40 -27.65 -4.43
C ARG A 542 -39.00 -26.80 -3.24
N LEU A 543 -39.21 -25.48 -3.28
CA LEU A 543 -38.91 -24.58 -2.16
C LEU A 543 -39.85 -24.79 -0.97
N GLN A 544 -41.13 -25.03 -1.22
CA GLN A 544 -42.12 -25.30 -0.16
C GLN A 544 -41.75 -26.54 0.67
N LYS A 545 -41.17 -27.57 0.04
CA LYS A 545 -40.67 -28.77 0.76
C LYS A 545 -39.48 -28.50 1.68
N LYS A 546 -38.79 -27.36 1.55
CA LYS A 546 -37.59 -27.03 2.32
C LYS A 546 -37.78 -25.91 3.34
N LEU A 547 -38.74 -25.02 3.11
CA LEU A 547 -39.03 -23.92 4.02
C LEU A 547 -39.92 -24.37 5.19
N PRO A 548 -39.79 -23.76 6.39
CA PRO A 548 -40.66 -24.05 7.52
C PRO A 548 -42.14 -23.75 7.21
N ASP A 549 -43.06 -24.53 7.79
CA ASP A 549 -44.50 -24.29 7.69
C ASP A 549 -44.84 -22.87 8.19
N GLY A 550 -45.52 -22.09 7.34
CA GLY A 550 -45.93 -20.70 7.62
C GLY A 550 -45.04 -19.60 7.03
N CYS A 551 -43.95 -19.94 6.32
CA CYS A 551 -43.17 -18.97 5.55
C CYS A 551 -43.96 -18.48 4.32
N ASN A 552 -44.07 -17.16 4.15
CA ASN A 552 -44.62 -16.57 2.92
C ASN A 552 -43.61 -16.73 1.78
N LEU A 553 -43.89 -17.65 0.86
CA LEU A 553 -43.13 -17.82 -0.37
C LEU A 553 -43.39 -16.65 -1.33
N PRO A 554 -42.35 -16.08 -1.95
CA PRO A 554 -42.54 -15.06 -2.98
C PRO A 554 -43.18 -15.68 -4.22
N ARG A 555 -43.81 -14.84 -5.05
CA ARG A 555 -44.19 -15.26 -6.39
C ARG A 555 -42.93 -15.60 -7.18
N ILE A 556 -42.86 -16.79 -7.75
CA ILE A 556 -41.75 -17.20 -8.61
C ILE A 556 -42.16 -16.93 -10.06
N MET A 557 -41.27 -16.31 -10.83
CA MET A 557 -41.53 -15.99 -12.24
C MET A 557 -40.31 -16.35 -13.08
N LEU A 558 -40.52 -17.03 -14.21
CA LEU A 558 -39.44 -17.25 -15.18
C LEU A 558 -39.28 -15.98 -16.04
N ILE A 559 -38.03 -15.56 -16.27
CA ILE A 559 -37.70 -14.44 -17.15
C ILE A 559 -36.47 -14.78 -18.00
N ASP A 560 -36.44 -14.25 -19.22
CA ASP A 560 -35.26 -14.33 -20.06
C ASP A 560 -34.13 -13.49 -19.45
N GLU A 561 -32.94 -14.09 -19.36
CA GLU A 561 -31.72 -13.41 -18.95
C GLU A 561 -31.46 -12.15 -19.79
N THR A 562 -31.78 -12.15 -21.09
CA THR A 562 -31.59 -10.96 -21.93
C THR A 562 -32.56 -9.83 -21.59
N GLU A 563 -33.79 -10.16 -21.17
CA GLU A 563 -34.81 -9.18 -20.79
C GLU A 563 -34.45 -8.50 -19.46
N ILE A 564 -34.01 -9.29 -18.47
CA ILE A 564 -33.62 -8.73 -17.17
C ILE A 564 -32.29 -7.96 -17.25
N SER A 565 -31.36 -8.41 -18.10
CA SER A 565 -30.04 -7.78 -18.24
C SER A 565 -30.14 -6.38 -18.85
N ARG A 566 -31.18 -6.09 -19.65
CA ARG A 566 -31.46 -4.73 -20.14
C ARG A 566 -31.77 -3.73 -19.03
N LEU A 567 -32.09 -4.19 -17.83
CA LEU A 567 -32.30 -3.33 -16.65
C LEU A 567 -31.00 -3.02 -15.89
N ALA A 568 -29.86 -3.57 -16.35
CA ALA A 568 -28.53 -3.26 -15.82
C ALA A 568 -27.86 -2.06 -16.52
N ASP A 569 -28.32 -1.73 -17.73
CA ASP A 569 -27.90 -0.57 -18.53
C ASP A 569 -28.76 0.67 -18.23
#